data_AF-A0A437GXH1-F1
#
_entry.id   AF-A0A437GXH1-F1
#
_cell.length_a   1.000
_cell.length_b   1.000
_cell.length_c   1.000
_cell.angle_alpha   90.00
_cell.angle_beta   90.00
_cell.angle_gamma   90.00
#
_symmetry.space_group_name_H-M   'P 1'
#
loop_
_entity.id
_entity.type
_entity.pdbx_description
1 polymer ?
#
loop_
_entity_poly.entity_id
_entity_poly.type
_entity_poly.pdbx_seq_one_letter_code
_entity_poly.pdbx_strand_id
1 'polypeptide(L)'
;MNARTWAVSIASAVGATVLGLIGQSFMFSYQAEQTQRSASVTKFVEVSQQFDRNVSDFMGPFLQGVDSEAQREALRKNIQDQFLALEQAEGVLPESEESRAKAYRDALVEVDAQLGRNDPAPKARGLVQAIADAREANVCVTYFMKDEVGLSVSSNDAEYCADGRKPQLRPL
;
A
#
# COMPACT_ATOMS: atom_id res chain seq x y z
N MET A 1 -41.92 -63.90 -25.30
CA MET A 1 -42.52 -62.56 -25.04
C MET A 1 -41.55 -61.79 -24.17
N ASN A 2 -41.18 -60.59 -24.64
CA ASN A 2 -39.91 -59.92 -24.33
C ASN A 2 -39.92 -59.21 -22.97
N ALA A 3 -38.89 -59.46 -22.16
CA ALA A 3 -38.58 -58.66 -20.98
C ALA A 3 -38.00 -57.31 -21.42
N ARG A 4 -38.72 -56.22 -21.15
CA ARG A 4 -38.19 -54.85 -21.25
C ARG A 4 -37.36 -54.54 -20.01
N THR A 5 -36.06 -54.74 -20.10
CA THR A 5 -35.08 -54.20 -19.14
C THR A 5 -34.83 -52.74 -19.47
N TRP A 6 -35.28 -51.83 -18.62
CA TRP A 6 -34.86 -50.43 -18.67
C TRP A 6 -33.44 -50.38 -18.11
N ALA A 7 -32.45 -50.24 -18.99
CA ALA A 7 -31.07 -50.00 -18.60
C ALA A 7 -30.99 -48.64 -17.91
N VAL A 8 -30.83 -48.65 -16.59
CA VAL A 8 -30.42 -47.46 -15.83
C VAL A 8 -28.95 -47.23 -16.15
N SER A 9 -28.68 -46.19 -16.94
CA SER A 9 -27.33 -45.72 -17.23
C SER A 9 -26.69 -45.12 -15.96
N ILE A 10 -26.05 -45.95 -15.13
CA ILE A 10 -25.07 -45.46 -14.15
C ILE A 10 -23.71 -45.43 -14.83
N ALA A 11 -23.51 -44.42 -15.68
CA ALA A 11 -22.22 -44.01 -16.20
C ALA A 11 -22.31 -42.49 -16.32
N SER A 12 -21.91 -41.70 -15.33
CA SER A 12 -20.52 -41.45 -15.00
C SER A 12 -20.48 -40.60 -13.74
N ALA A 13 -20.07 -41.15 -12.59
CA ALA A 13 -19.92 -40.38 -11.34
C ALA A 13 -18.54 -40.57 -10.70
N VAL A 14 -17.52 -40.85 -11.52
CA VAL A 14 -16.14 -41.02 -11.04
C VAL A 14 -15.20 -39.92 -11.58
N GLY A 15 -15.68 -39.04 -12.47
CA GLY A 15 -14.87 -37.94 -13.02
C GLY A 15 -14.94 -36.61 -12.24
N ALA A 16 -15.97 -36.39 -11.41
CA ALA A 16 -16.20 -35.09 -10.78
C ALA A 16 -15.51 -34.92 -9.41
N THR A 17 -15.21 -36.00 -8.70
CA THR A 17 -14.68 -35.94 -7.33
C THR A 17 -13.18 -35.63 -7.28
N VAL A 18 -12.39 -36.03 -8.27
CA VAL A 18 -10.94 -35.74 -8.30
C VAL A 18 -10.67 -34.30 -8.78
N LEU A 19 -11.38 -33.82 -9.80
CA LEU A 19 -11.34 -32.41 -10.21
C LEU A 19 -11.91 -31.47 -9.14
N GLY A 20 -12.93 -31.93 -8.39
CA GLY A 20 -13.53 -31.17 -7.29
C GLY A 20 -12.59 -30.94 -6.10
N LEU A 21 -11.79 -31.95 -5.71
CA LEU A 21 -10.85 -31.82 -4.58
C LEU A 21 -9.61 -31.00 -4.94
N ILE A 22 -9.02 -31.22 -6.11
CA ILE A 22 -7.85 -30.44 -6.58
C ILE A 22 -8.26 -28.99 -6.87
N GLY A 23 -9.42 -28.79 -7.50
CA GLY A 23 -9.98 -27.46 -7.75
C GLY A 23 -10.34 -26.71 -6.46
N GLN A 24 -10.91 -27.39 -5.46
CA GLN A 24 -11.20 -26.77 -4.16
C GLN A 24 -9.93 -26.34 -3.44
N SER A 25 -8.91 -27.20 -3.33
CA SER A 25 -7.65 -26.84 -2.67
C SER A 25 -6.95 -25.67 -3.36
N PHE A 26 -6.93 -25.64 -4.69
CA PHE A 26 -6.34 -24.55 -5.48
C PHE A 26 -7.12 -23.24 -5.30
N MET A 27 -8.45 -23.29 -5.31
CA MET A 27 -9.30 -22.12 -5.07
C MET A 27 -9.12 -21.56 -3.66
N PHE A 28 -8.99 -22.43 -2.65
CA PHE A 28 -8.72 -22.00 -1.26
C PHE A 28 -7.36 -21.34 -1.13
N SER A 29 -6.30 -21.90 -1.72
CA SER A 29 -4.96 -21.28 -1.67
C SER A 29 -4.91 -19.94 -2.41
N TYR A 30 -5.57 -19.86 -3.57
CA TYR A 30 -5.65 -18.62 -4.35
C TYR A 30 -6.43 -17.53 -3.60
N GLN A 31 -7.59 -17.87 -3.03
CA GLN A 31 -8.38 -16.92 -2.24
C GLN A 31 -7.65 -16.48 -0.97
N ALA A 32 -6.93 -17.40 -0.29
CA ALA A 32 -6.13 -17.06 0.88
C ALA A 32 -4.99 -16.10 0.52
N GLU A 33 -4.28 -16.35 -0.59
CA GLU A 33 -3.21 -15.48 -1.07
C GLU A 33 -3.75 -14.09 -1.46
N GLN A 34 -4.85 -14.03 -2.21
CA GLN A 34 -5.46 -12.77 -2.60
C GLN A 34 -5.95 -11.96 -1.38
N THR A 35 -6.53 -12.65 -0.39
CA THR A 35 -6.94 -12.03 0.89
C THR A 35 -5.75 -11.48 1.65
N GLN A 36 -4.65 -12.23 1.71
CA GLN A 36 -3.41 -11.79 2.36
C GLN A 36 -2.82 -10.56 1.67
N ARG A 37 -2.73 -10.57 0.33
CA ARG A 37 -2.24 -9.42 -0.45
C ARG A 37 -3.10 -8.18 -0.22
N SER A 38 -4.42 -8.32 -0.29
CA SER A 38 -5.37 -7.22 -0.04
C SER A 38 -5.27 -6.69 1.39
N ALA A 39 -5.07 -7.57 2.38
CA ALA A 39 -4.87 -7.18 3.78
C ALA A 39 -3.55 -6.41 3.98
N SER A 40 -2.45 -6.86 3.36
CA SER A 40 -1.16 -6.15 3.39
C SER A 40 -1.28 -4.75 2.78
N VAL A 41 -1.92 -4.64 1.61
CA VAL A 41 -2.17 -3.34 0.96
C VAL A 41 -3.05 -2.45 1.83
N THR A 42 -4.16 -2.97 2.36
CA THR A 42 -5.04 -2.19 3.26
C THR A 42 -4.27 -1.64 4.45
N LYS A 43 -3.47 -2.47 5.11
CA LYS A 43 -2.62 -2.06 6.24
C LYS A 43 -1.62 -0.98 5.82
N PHE A 44 -0.97 -1.13 4.66
CA PHE A 44 -0.07 -0.11 4.14
C PHE A 44 -0.79 1.23 3.91
N VAL A 45 -1.99 1.22 3.35
CA VAL A 45 -2.81 2.42 3.14
C VAL A 45 -3.21 3.07 4.46
N GLU A 46 -3.64 2.29 5.46
CA GLU A 46 -4.02 2.81 6.77
C GLU A 46 -2.86 3.52 7.47
N VAL A 47 -1.69 2.89 7.49
CA VAL A 47 -0.49 3.47 8.11
C VAL A 47 0.00 4.70 7.33
N SER A 48 -0.12 4.67 5.99
CA SER A 48 0.16 5.81 5.12
C SER A 48 -0.76 7.01 5.39
N GLN A 49 -2.05 6.79 5.61
CA GLN A 49 -2.97 7.87 5.97
C GLN A 49 -2.67 8.46 7.36
N GLN A 50 -2.12 7.65 8.27
CA GLN A 50 -1.68 8.12 9.57
C GLN A 50 -0.45 9.05 9.47
N PHE A 51 0.38 8.90 8.43
CA PHE A 51 1.51 9.79 8.19
C PHE A 51 1.08 11.24 8.03
N ASP A 52 0.03 11.51 7.24
CA ASP A 52 -0.46 12.86 7.02
C ASP A 52 -0.96 13.52 8.31
N ARG A 53 -1.61 12.73 9.17
CA ARG A 53 -2.05 13.18 10.50
C ARG A 53 -0.84 13.50 11.39
N ASN A 54 0.12 12.57 11.49
CA ASN A 54 1.32 12.76 12.31
C ASN A 54 2.18 13.93 11.83
N VAL A 55 2.29 14.13 10.51
CA VAL A 55 2.95 15.29 9.89
C VAL A 55 2.23 16.57 10.29
N SER A 56 0.90 16.63 10.19
CA SER A 56 0.14 17.82 10.58
C SER A 56 0.30 18.13 12.07
N ASP A 57 0.19 17.11 12.92
CA ASP A 57 0.29 17.23 14.37
C ASP A 57 1.67 17.71 14.80
N PHE A 58 2.74 17.26 14.14
CA PHE A 58 4.09 17.70 14.41
C PHE A 58 4.42 19.06 13.75
N MET A 59 4.23 19.18 12.43
CA MET A 59 4.67 20.35 11.66
C MET A 59 3.89 21.62 11.99
N GLY A 60 2.60 21.52 12.33
CA GLY A 60 1.79 22.69 12.67
C GLY A 60 2.36 23.48 13.85
N PRO A 61 2.51 22.88 15.04
CA PRO A 61 3.16 23.50 16.20
C PRO A 61 4.65 23.78 15.96
N PHE A 62 5.37 22.87 15.29
CA PHE A 62 6.80 23.01 15.03
C PHE A 62 7.11 24.28 14.25
N LEU A 63 6.35 24.59 13.19
CA LEU A 63 6.51 25.81 12.41
C LEU A 63 6.18 27.09 13.20
N GLN A 64 5.45 26.98 14.32
CA GLN A 64 5.19 28.07 15.27
C GLN A 64 6.28 28.16 16.36
N GLY A 65 7.32 27.34 16.29
CA GLY A 65 8.42 27.30 17.26
C GLY A 65 8.18 26.36 18.44
N VAL A 66 7.12 25.54 18.43
CA VAL A 66 6.84 24.55 19.46
C VAL A 66 7.30 23.18 18.99
N ASP A 67 8.45 22.74 19.48
CA ASP A 67 9.00 21.41 19.19
C ASP A 67 8.58 20.40 20.26
N SER A 68 7.71 19.47 19.89
CA SER A 68 7.23 18.41 20.77
C SER A 68 7.94 17.09 20.45
N GLU A 69 8.79 16.64 21.38
CA GLU A 69 9.49 15.36 21.26
C GLU A 69 8.52 14.18 21.08
N ALA A 70 7.38 14.20 21.79
CA ALA A 70 6.35 13.17 21.66
C ALA A 70 5.75 13.10 20.24
N GLN A 71 5.52 14.24 19.60
CA GLN A 71 4.98 14.29 18.23
C GLN A 71 6.05 13.89 17.20
N ARG A 72 7.31 14.30 17.42
CA ARG A 72 8.46 13.87 16.61
C ARG A 72 8.62 12.35 16.65
N GLU A 73 8.58 11.75 17.84
CA GLU A 73 8.70 10.31 18.01
C GLU A 73 7.50 9.56 17.41
N ALA A 74 6.29 10.10 17.53
CA ALA A 74 5.10 9.54 16.87
C ALA A 74 5.24 9.56 15.33
N LEU A 75 5.81 10.61 14.76
CA LEU A 75 6.10 10.68 13.33
C LEU A 75 7.16 9.66 12.92
N ARG A 76 8.28 9.54 13.67
CA ARG A 76 9.31 8.52 13.42
C ARG A 76 8.77 7.10 13.50
N LYS A 77 7.98 6.80 14.52
CA LYS A 77 7.33 5.50 14.68
C LYS A 77 6.44 5.18 13.46
N ASN A 78 5.65 6.14 13.01
CA ASN A 78 4.82 5.93 11.83
C ASN A 78 5.64 5.75 10.54
N ILE A 79 6.79 6.42 10.38
CA ILE A 79 7.73 6.17 9.28
C ILE A 79 8.22 4.72 9.29
N GLN A 80 8.60 4.19 10.46
CA GLN A 80 9.00 2.79 10.62
C GLN A 80 7.85 1.83 10.31
N ASP A 81 6.65 2.13 10.80
CA ASP A 81 5.46 1.31 10.54
C ASP A 81 5.12 1.30 9.03
N GLN A 82 5.29 2.42 8.32
CA GLN A 82 5.11 2.50 6.86
C GLN A 82 6.15 1.65 6.13
N PHE A 83 7.41 1.67 6.57
CA PHE A 83 8.48 0.86 5.98
C PHE A 83 8.14 -0.64 6.08
N LEU A 84 7.77 -1.11 7.28
CA LEU A 84 7.40 -2.51 7.51
C LEU A 84 6.14 -2.93 6.75
N ALA A 85 5.15 -2.03 6.66
CA ALA A 85 3.93 -2.30 5.90
C ALA A 85 4.20 -2.35 4.39
N LEU A 86 5.08 -1.47 3.89
CA LEU A 86 5.49 -1.47 2.49
C LEU A 86 6.27 -2.74 2.15
N GLU A 87 7.22 -3.19 2.97
CA GLU A 87 7.93 -4.46 2.76
C GLU A 87 6.97 -5.66 2.67
N GLN A 88 5.90 -5.66 3.47
CA GLN A 88 4.87 -6.72 3.46
C GLN A 88 3.97 -6.65 2.21
N ALA A 89 3.81 -5.48 1.62
CA ALA A 89 2.96 -5.24 0.46
C ALA A 89 3.72 -5.15 -0.86
N GLU A 90 5.06 -5.04 -0.85
CA GLU A 90 5.87 -4.74 -2.03
C GLU A 90 5.70 -5.78 -3.14
N GLY A 91 5.61 -7.06 -2.79
CA GLY A 91 5.39 -8.14 -3.77
C GLY A 91 4.02 -8.12 -4.48
N VAL A 92 3.17 -7.14 -4.16
CA VAL A 92 1.92 -6.87 -4.88
C VAL A 92 2.14 -5.90 -6.04
N LEU A 93 3.17 -5.05 -5.99
CA LEU A 93 3.43 -4.11 -7.08
C LEU A 93 3.85 -4.86 -8.35
N PRO A 94 3.44 -4.36 -9.53
CA PRO A 94 4.00 -4.86 -10.78
C PRO A 94 5.48 -4.47 -10.88
N GLU A 95 6.30 -5.31 -11.52
CA GLU A 95 7.76 -5.10 -11.64
C GLU A 95 8.13 -3.70 -12.18
N SER A 96 7.30 -3.13 -13.07
CA SER A 96 7.51 -1.78 -13.62
C SER A 96 7.47 -0.67 -12.56
N GLU A 97 6.83 -0.92 -11.42
CA GLU A 97 6.58 0.07 -10.36
C GLU A 97 7.42 -0.16 -9.09
N GLU A 98 8.24 -1.21 -9.01
CA GLU A 98 9.15 -1.47 -7.88
C GLU A 98 10.08 -0.28 -7.61
N SER A 99 10.53 0.40 -8.67
CA SER A 99 11.36 1.59 -8.58
C SER A 99 10.69 2.74 -7.79
N ARG A 100 9.35 2.83 -7.80
CA ARG A 100 8.59 3.81 -7.01
C ARG A 100 8.52 3.45 -5.54
N ALA A 101 8.33 2.17 -5.20
CA ALA A 101 8.41 1.71 -3.81
C ALA A 101 9.79 1.97 -3.23
N LYS A 102 10.85 1.78 -4.03
CA LYS A 102 12.21 2.18 -3.63
C LYS A 102 12.33 3.69 -3.41
N ALA A 103 11.90 4.52 -4.36
CA ALA A 103 11.95 5.97 -4.23
C ALA A 103 11.18 6.48 -2.99
N TYR A 104 10.05 5.87 -2.69
CA TYR A 104 9.28 6.18 -1.50
C TYR A 104 9.98 5.76 -0.20
N ARG A 105 10.63 4.58 -0.15
CA ARG A 105 11.50 4.20 0.98
C ARG A 105 12.63 5.19 1.19
N ASP A 106 13.32 5.58 0.11
CA ASP A 106 14.41 6.56 0.18
C ASP A 106 13.91 7.91 0.72
N ALA A 107 12.71 8.35 0.32
CA ALA A 107 12.09 9.55 0.85
C ALA A 107 11.72 9.43 2.35
N LEU A 108 11.19 8.29 2.79
CA LEU A 108 10.92 8.02 4.21
C LEU A 108 12.21 8.06 5.05
N VAL A 109 13.30 7.49 4.55
CA VAL A 109 14.62 7.53 5.20
C VAL A 109 15.13 8.97 5.30
N GLU A 110 14.95 9.78 4.26
CA GLU A 110 15.33 11.19 4.31
C GLU A 110 14.51 11.98 5.33
N VAL A 111 13.21 11.72 5.46
CA VAL A 111 12.38 12.34 6.53
C VAL A 111 12.93 11.98 7.90
N ASP A 112 13.21 10.70 8.18
CA ASP A 112 13.76 10.27 9.47
C ASP A 112 15.14 10.91 9.75
N ALA A 113 16.01 10.96 8.73
CA ALA A 113 17.31 11.62 8.84
C ALA A 113 17.19 13.11 9.17
N GLN A 114 16.24 13.83 8.55
CA GLN A 114 15.96 15.24 8.85
C GLN A 114 15.36 15.43 10.24
N LEU A 115 14.47 14.53 10.68
CA LEU A 115 13.96 14.53 12.05
C LEU A 115 15.09 14.29 13.08
N GLY A 116 16.12 13.53 12.72
CA GLY A 116 17.32 13.28 13.54
C GLY A 116 18.20 14.51 13.80
N ARG A 117 18.17 15.52 12.91
CA ARG A 117 19.03 16.72 13.01
C ARG A 117 18.59 17.68 14.11
N ASN A 118 17.34 17.59 14.57
CA ASN A 118 16.76 18.49 15.57
C ASN A 118 16.96 19.98 15.24
N ASP A 119 16.92 20.32 13.95
CA ASP A 119 17.01 21.71 13.51
C ASP A 119 15.77 22.49 13.97
N PRO A 120 15.93 23.75 14.42
CA PRO A 120 14.79 24.59 14.74
C PRO A 120 14.01 24.95 13.47
N ALA A 121 12.70 25.20 13.61
CA ALA A 121 11.77 25.41 12.50
C ALA A 121 12.27 26.37 11.40
N PRO A 122 12.88 27.54 11.69
CA PRO A 122 13.38 28.46 10.67
C PRO A 122 14.47 27.87 9.75
N LYS A 123 15.16 26.82 10.20
CA LYS A 123 16.22 26.13 9.46
C LYS A 123 15.77 24.78 8.88
N ALA A 124 14.58 24.29 9.25
CA ALA A 124 14.07 22.98 8.88
C ALA A 124 13.52 22.88 7.44
N ARG A 125 14.06 23.66 6.49
CA ARG A 125 13.65 23.61 5.08
C ARG A 125 13.84 22.20 4.48
N GLY A 126 14.91 21.52 4.86
CA GLY A 126 15.19 20.15 4.43
C GLY A 126 14.10 19.18 4.88
N LEU A 127 13.62 19.30 6.13
CA LEU A 127 12.53 18.47 6.65
C LEU A 127 11.21 18.71 5.91
N VAL A 128 10.86 19.97 5.67
CA VAL A 128 9.63 20.31 4.90
C VAL A 128 9.67 19.69 3.51
N GLN A 129 10.82 19.79 2.83
CA GLN A 129 11.00 19.21 1.49
C GLN A 129 10.92 17.68 1.53
N ALA A 130 11.63 17.03 2.46
CA ALA A 130 11.63 15.58 2.60
C ALA A 130 10.21 15.03 2.84
N ILE A 131 9.41 15.71 3.66
CA ILE A 131 8.01 15.34 3.91
C ILE A 131 7.17 15.48 2.62
N ALA A 132 7.37 16.56 1.87
CA ALA A 132 6.67 16.76 0.59
C ALA A 132 7.03 15.66 -0.42
N ASP A 133 8.32 15.33 -0.54
CA ASP A 133 8.82 14.28 -1.43
C ASP A 133 8.26 12.90 -1.03
N ALA A 134 8.22 12.58 0.27
CA ALA A 134 7.65 11.33 0.77
C ALA A 134 6.14 11.23 0.48
N ARG A 135 5.39 12.33 0.66
CA ARG A 135 3.97 12.39 0.31
C ARG A 135 3.75 12.17 -1.18
N GLU A 136 4.51 12.88 -2.02
CA GLU A 136 4.41 12.77 -3.48
C GLU A 136 4.69 11.35 -3.95
N ALA A 137 5.75 10.72 -3.44
CA ALA A 137 6.13 9.36 -3.80
C ALA A 137 5.08 8.33 -3.36
N ASN A 138 4.43 8.53 -2.21
CA ASN A 138 3.43 7.59 -1.70
C ASN A 138 2.17 7.49 -2.57
N VAL A 139 1.74 8.59 -3.20
CA VAL A 139 0.49 8.64 -3.98
C VAL A 139 0.44 7.52 -5.02
N CYS A 140 1.51 7.38 -5.83
CA CYS A 140 1.53 6.38 -6.89
C CYS A 140 1.80 4.96 -6.38
N VAL A 141 2.60 4.79 -5.34
CA VAL A 141 2.78 3.48 -4.70
C VAL A 141 1.44 2.95 -4.19
N THR A 142 0.70 3.78 -3.46
CA THR A 142 -0.63 3.46 -2.96
C THR A 142 -1.61 3.18 -4.10
N TYR A 143 -1.61 4.00 -5.15
CA TYR A 143 -2.48 3.80 -6.32
C TYR A 143 -2.27 2.42 -6.96
N PHE A 144 -1.04 2.09 -7.37
CA PHE A 144 -0.75 0.84 -8.07
C PHE A 144 -1.00 -0.39 -7.18
N MET A 145 -0.63 -0.32 -5.89
CA MET A 145 -0.94 -1.41 -4.97
C MET A 145 -2.44 -1.67 -4.85
N LYS A 146 -3.26 -0.61 -4.76
CA LYS A 146 -4.71 -0.72 -4.67
C LYS A 146 -5.33 -1.28 -5.96
N ASP A 147 -4.85 -0.81 -7.11
CA ASP A 147 -5.31 -1.27 -8.42
C ASP A 147 -5.07 -2.78 -8.59
N GLU A 148 -3.88 -3.26 -8.25
CA GLU A 148 -3.51 -4.69 -8.38
C GLU A 148 -4.34 -5.63 -7.50
N VAL A 149 -4.79 -5.19 -6.32
CA VAL A 149 -5.67 -6.00 -5.45
C VAL A 149 -7.16 -5.71 -5.64
N GLY A 150 -7.52 -4.86 -6.61
CA GLY A 150 -8.91 -4.51 -6.89
C GLY A 150 -9.59 -3.65 -5.81
N LEU A 151 -8.82 -2.88 -5.05
CA LEU A 151 -9.35 -1.85 -4.14
C LEU A 151 -9.71 -0.58 -4.93
N SER A 152 -10.66 0.22 -4.43
CA SER A 152 -11.08 1.42 -5.16
C SER A 152 -9.96 2.45 -5.28
N VAL A 153 -9.74 2.97 -6.48
CA VAL A 153 -8.79 4.04 -6.79
C VAL A 153 -9.55 5.26 -7.31
N SER A 154 -9.02 6.48 -7.07
CA SER A 154 -9.65 7.69 -7.60
C SER A 154 -9.20 7.93 -9.04
N SER A 155 -10.06 8.52 -9.87
CA SER A 155 -9.71 8.91 -11.25
C SER A 155 -8.59 9.96 -11.28
N ASN A 156 -8.52 10.82 -10.26
CA ASN A 156 -7.47 11.84 -10.14
C ASN A 156 -6.10 11.20 -9.88
N ASP A 157 -6.04 10.15 -9.06
CA ASP A 157 -4.78 9.44 -8.79
C ASP A 157 -4.33 8.65 -10.03
N ALA A 158 -5.27 8.07 -10.77
CA ALA A 158 -4.99 7.38 -12.02
C ALA A 158 -4.40 8.32 -13.08
N GLU A 159 -5.01 9.49 -13.30
CA GLU A 159 -4.49 10.50 -14.22
C GLU A 159 -3.11 11.00 -13.78
N TYR A 160 -2.93 11.27 -12.48
CA TYR A 160 -1.67 11.73 -11.91
C TYR A 160 -0.52 10.73 -12.12
N CYS A 161 -0.78 9.44 -11.86
CA CYS A 161 0.25 8.41 -11.96
C CYS A 161 0.51 7.93 -13.39
N ALA A 162 -0.45 8.07 -14.30
CA ALA A 162 -0.29 7.74 -15.72
C ALA A 162 0.56 8.77 -16.49
N ASP A 163 0.44 10.05 -16.16
CA ASP A 163 1.09 11.13 -16.92
C ASP A 163 2.55 11.39 -16.54
N GLY A 164 3.04 10.80 -15.44
CA GLY A 164 4.40 11.03 -14.93
C GLY A 164 4.70 12.51 -14.59
N ARG A 165 3.67 13.36 -14.52
CA ARG A 165 3.79 14.79 -14.24
C ARG A 165 3.96 15.00 -12.74
N LYS A 166 5.08 15.63 -12.33
CA LYS A 166 5.25 16.17 -10.98
C LYS A 166 4.09 17.12 -10.64
N PRO A 167 3.59 17.12 -9.40
CA PRO A 167 2.49 17.98 -9.01
C PRO A 167 2.93 19.44 -9.15
N GLN A 168 2.11 20.24 -9.81
CA GLN A 168 2.12 21.67 -9.53
C GLN A 168 1.58 21.82 -8.09
N LEU A 169 2.50 21.97 -7.13
CA LEU A 169 2.15 22.30 -5.76
C LEU A 169 1.15 23.46 -5.80
N ARG A 170 -0.08 23.22 -5.35
CA ARG A 170 -1.01 24.34 -5.11
C ARG A 170 -0.36 25.22 -4.04
N PRO A 171 -0.24 26.53 -4.28
CA PRO A 171 0.24 27.43 -3.24
C PRO A 171 -0.69 27.30 -2.02
N LEU A 172 -0.06 27.13 -0.84
CA LEU A 172 -0.74 27.19 0.45
C LEU A 172 -1.42 28.55 0.65
#